data_AF-A0A7S1FAS9-F1
#
_entry.id   AF-A0A7S1FAS9-F1
#
_cell.length_a   1.000
_cell.length_b   1.000
_cell.length_c   1.000
_cell.angle_alpha   90.00
_cell.angle_beta   90.00
_cell.angle_gamma   90.00
#
_symmetry.space_group_name_H-M   'P 1'
#
loop_
_entity.id
_entity.type
_entity.pdbx_description
1 polymer ?
#
loop_
_entity_poly.entity_id
_entity_poly.type
_entity_poly.pdbx_seq_one_letter_code
_entity_poly.pdbx_strand_id
1 'polypeptide(L)'
;MVYVLPMPLCDADFPFHRMDCSLDEQPVYRKWIDPVGVWTQSPQIPGLNDALNDAGLAVYISKAEQWCESTGAAFLEEVLEEIHAICEFLELDKVSRFTLYMALNKQIFLARPNALQHIESASTSLSH
;
A
#
# COMPACT_ATOMS: atom_id res chain seq x y z
N MET A 1 4.87 18.57 -30.55
CA MET A 1 4.25 19.91 -30.41
C MET A 1 3.50 19.92 -29.10
N VAL A 2 4.06 20.56 -28.07
CA VAL A 2 3.40 20.73 -26.78
C VAL A 2 3.01 22.20 -26.69
N TYR A 3 1.70 22.47 -26.70
CA TYR A 3 1.19 23.82 -26.55
C TYR A 3 1.13 24.14 -25.05
N VAL A 4 2.03 25.00 -24.59
CA VAL A 4 1.89 25.65 -23.29
C VAL A 4 0.95 26.83 -23.49
N LEU A 5 -0.28 26.72 -23.00
CA LEU A 5 -1.22 27.82 -23.00
C LEU A 5 -0.75 28.88 -21.97
N PRO A 6 -0.73 30.17 -22.33
CA PRO A 6 -0.46 31.23 -21.36
C PRO A 6 -1.68 31.42 -20.44
N MET A 7 -1.47 31.29 -19.13
CA MET A 7 -2.47 31.64 -18.12
C MET A 7 -2.75 33.16 -18.17
N PRO A 8 -4.02 33.60 -18.14
CA PRO A 8 -4.37 35.01 -18.25
C PRO A 8 -4.13 35.78 -16.95
N LEU A 9 -3.88 37.07 -17.14
CA LEU A 9 -3.62 38.12 -16.14
C LEU A 9 -4.56 38.06 -14.94
N CYS A 10 -3.97 38.15 -13.75
CA CYS A 10 -4.65 38.43 -12.50
C CYS A 10 -5.04 39.92 -12.44
N ASP A 11 -6.33 40.21 -12.23
CA ASP A 11 -6.78 41.51 -11.72
C ASP A 11 -7.76 41.33 -10.56
N ALA A 12 -7.29 41.83 -9.41
CA ALA A 12 -7.95 42.40 -8.23
C ALA A 12 -9.00 41.63 -7.38
N ASP A 13 -8.61 41.52 -6.10
CA ASP A 13 -9.37 41.87 -4.88
C ASP A 13 -9.86 40.71 -4.00
N PHE A 14 -8.94 40.21 -3.18
CA PHE A 14 -9.26 39.55 -1.92
C PHE A 14 -8.34 40.07 -0.82
N PRO A 15 -8.85 40.43 0.37
CA PRO A 15 -8.03 40.79 1.51
C PRO A 15 -7.58 39.50 2.22
N PHE A 16 -6.86 38.64 1.51
CA PHE A 16 -6.11 37.58 2.18
C PHE A 16 -4.83 38.20 2.71
N HIS A 17 -4.68 38.08 4.02
CA HIS A 17 -3.49 38.41 4.79
C HIS A 17 -2.24 38.12 3.95
N ARG A 18 -1.42 39.15 3.76
CA ARG A 18 -0.07 39.03 3.22
C ARG A 18 0.66 38.04 4.12
N MET A 19 0.74 36.78 3.73
CA MET A 19 1.81 35.92 4.21
C MET A 19 3.07 36.59 3.69
N ASP A 20 3.74 37.35 4.55
CA ASP A 20 5.13 37.72 4.36
C ASP A 20 5.91 36.40 4.24
N CYS A 21 6.05 35.93 2.99
CA CYS A 21 7.02 34.92 2.63
C CYS A 21 8.39 35.56 2.84
N SER A 22 8.87 35.53 4.07
CA SER A 22 10.24 35.83 4.42
C SER A 22 11.14 34.93 3.55
N LEU A 23 11.79 35.53 2.56
CA LEU A 23 12.73 34.90 1.63
C LEU A 23 14.08 34.57 2.30
N ASP A 24 14.09 34.30 3.60
CA ASP A 24 15.30 33.98 4.38
C ASP A 24 15.23 32.61 5.07
N GLU A 25 14.23 31.79 4.76
CA GLU A 25 14.21 30.38 5.16
C GLU A 25 14.50 29.52 3.92
N GLN A 26 15.78 29.32 3.64
CA GLN A 26 16.22 28.25 2.75
C GLN A 26 15.56 26.94 3.25
N PRO A 27 14.72 26.26 2.46
CA PRO A 27 14.17 24.99 2.89
C PRO A 27 15.35 24.04 3.07
N VAL A 28 15.63 23.68 4.32
CA VAL A 28 16.63 22.66 4.63
C VAL A 28 16.10 21.36 4.04
N TYR A 29 16.59 21.01 2.86
CA TYR A 29 16.30 19.74 2.24
C TYR A 29 16.88 18.67 3.17
N ARG A 30 16.00 18.00 3.92
CA ARG A 30 16.39 16.80 4.65
C ARG A 30 16.61 15.73 3.60
N LYS A 31 17.89 15.47 3.29
CA LYS A 31 18.29 14.31 2.51
C LYS A 31 17.77 13.08 3.23
N TRP A 32 16.96 12.25 2.55
CA TRP A 32 16.60 10.94 3.07
C TRP A 32 17.91 10.17 3.27
N ILE A 33 18.25 9.93 4.54
CA ILE A 33 19.42 9.12 4.88
C ILE A 33 18.92 7.69 4.82
N ASP A 34 19.20 7.01 3.71
CA ASP A 34 19.11 5.55 3.68
C ASP A 34 20.14 5.02 4.69
N PRO A 35 19.74 4.29 5.75
CA PRO A 35 20.68 3.76 6.71
C PRO A 35 21.62 2.79 5.99
N VAL A 36 22.84 3.26 5.73
CA VAL A 36 23.92 2.48 5.13
C VAL A 36 24.16 1.25 6.01
N GLY A 37 23.74 0.08 5.53
CA GLY A 37 24.13 -1.20 6.11
C GLY A 37 23.00 -2.16 6.47
N VAL A 38 21.73 -1.78 6.34
CA VAL A 38 20.65 -2.78 6.38
C VAL A 38 20.57 -3.37 4.97
N TRP A 39 21.04 -4.61 4.80
CA TRP A 39 20.63 -5.43 3.67
C TRP A 39 19.15 -5.70 3.89
N THR A 40 18.33 -4.73 3.53
CA THR A 40 16.88 -4.76 3.68
C THR A 40 16.41 -5.98 2.92
N GLN A 41 15.93 -6.99 3.65
CA GLN A 41 14.88 -7.86 3.13
C GLN A 41 13.92 -6.93 2.41
N SER A 42 13.66 -7.22 1.13
CA SER A 42 12.71 -6.42 0.39
C SER A 42 11.41 -6.34 1.19
N PRO A 43 10.72 -5.20 1.16
CA PRO A 43 9.50 -5.02 1.95
C PRO A 43 8.50 -6.09 1.52
N GLN A 44 8.40 -7.16 2.33
CA GLN A 44 7.48 -8.26 2.09
C GLN A 44 6.07 -7.77 2.38
N ILE A 45 5.13 -8.04 1.47
CA ILE A 45 3.71 -7.78 1.70
C ILE A 45 3.25 -8.68 2.86
N PRO A 46 2.80 -8.10 4.00
CA PRO A 46 2.33 -8.89 5.12
C PRO A 46 1.18 -9.82 4.70
N GLY A 47 1.26 -11.10 5.07
CA GLY A 47 0.25 -12.11 4.75
C GLY A 47 0.32 -12.69 3.33
N LEU A 48 1.19 -12.19 2.45
CA LEU A 48 1.34 -12.75 1.09
C LEU A 48 1.92 -14.17 1.14
N ASN A 49 2.95 -14.34 1.97
CA ASN A 49 3.59 -15.64 2.16
C ASN A 49 2.61 -16.64 2.79
N ASP A 50 1.78 -16.20 3.73
CA ASP A 50 0.73 -17.04 4.32
C ASP A 50 -0.34 -17.41 3.28
N ALA A 51 -0.76 -16.47 2.42
CA ALA A 51 -1.70 -16.75 1.33
C ALA A 51 -1.14 -17.77 0.33
N LEU A 52 0.13 -17.64 -0.06
CA LEU A 52 0.78 -18.58 -0.98
C LEU A 52 0.98 -19.95 -0.34
N ASN A 53 1.35 -20.02 0.95
CA ASN A 53 1.43 -21.27 1.69
C ASN A 53 0.05 -21.95 1.80
N ASP A 54 -0.99 -21.20 2.18
CA ASP A 54 -2.37 -21.68 2.27
C ASP A 54 -2.88 -22.21 0.92
N ALA A 55 -2.43 -21.61 -0.19
CA ALA A 55 -2.78 -22.04 -1.54
C ALA A 55 -1.95 -23.24 -2.04
N GLY A 56 -0.98 -23.74 -1.27
CA GLY A 56 -0.04 -24.77 -1.72
C GLY A 56 0.98 -24.29 -2.76
N LEU A 57 1.18 -22.97 -2.85
CA LEU A 57 2.02 -22.28 -3.82
C LEU A 57 3.30 -21.72 -3.18
N ALA A 58 3.75 -22.29 -2.06
CA ALA A 58 4.94 -21.86 -1.33
C ALA A 58 6.20 -21.77 -2.19
N VAL A 59 6.32 -22.65 -3.21
CA VAL A 59 7.43 -22.65 -4.17
C VAL A 59 7.51 -21.38 -5.03
N TYR A 60 6.41 -20.63 -5.13
CA TYR A 60 6.31 -19.40 -5.91
C TYR A 60 6.56 -18.14 -5.08
N ILE A 61 6.82 -18.23 -3.77
CA ILE A 61 6.99 -17.07 -2.87
C ILE A 61 8.00 -16.07 -3.44
N SER A 62 9.22 -16.49 -3.73
CA SER A 62 10.25 -15.57 -4.22
C SER A 62 9.90 -14.95 -5.58
N LYS A 63 9.19 -15.69 -6.45
CA LYS A 63 8.74 -15.19 -7.75
C LYS A 63 7.59 -14.19 -7.58
N ALA A 64 6.67 -14.44 -6.64
CA ALA A 64 5.56 -13.55 -6.32
C ALA A 64 6.05 -12.25 -5.66
N GLU A 65 7.03 -12.32 -4.76
CA GLU A 65 7.66 -11.14 -4.14
C GLU A 65 8.35 -10.27 -5.19
N GLN A 66 9.12 -10.88 -6.12
CA GLN A 66 9.71 -10.16 -7.24
C GLN A 66 8.66 -9.48 -8.13
N TRP A 67 7.52 -10.13 -8.36
CA TRP A 67 6.42 -9.54 -9.11
C TRP A 67 5.83 -8.34 -8.37
N CYS A 68 5.65 -8.44 -7.05
CA CYS A 68 5.16 -7.34 -6.23
C CYS A 68 6.10 -6.13 -6.27
N GLU A 69 7.41 -6.37 -6.13
CA GLU A 69 8.44 -5.32 -6.25
C GLU A 69 8.42 -4.65 -7.63
N SER A 70 8.28 -5.43 -8.69
CA SER A 70 8.30 -4.92 -10.07
C SER A 70 7.04 -4.14 -10.44
N THR A 71 5.89 -4.57 -9.92
CA THR A 71 4.58 -3.95 -10.17
C THR A 71 4.30 -2.81 -9.18
N GLY A 72 5.04 -2.73 -8.08
CA GLY A 72 4.83 -1.74 -7.02
C GLY A 72 3.66 -2.10 -6.10
N ALA A 73 3.26 -3.37 -6.04
CA ALA A 73 2.25 -3.83 -5.10
C ALA A 73 2.85 -3.87 -3.69
N ALA A 74 2.19 -3.20 -2.74
CA ALA A 74 2.57 -3.10 -1.35
C ALA A 74 1.54 -3.73 -0.40
N PHE A 75 0.30 -3.95 -0.86
CA PHE A 75 -0.80 -4.51 -0.08
C PHE A 75 -1.42 -5.76 -0.72
N LEU A 76 -2.04 -6.64 0.10
CA LEU A 76 -2.72 -7.84 -0.41
C LEU A 76 -3.89 -7.50 -1.32
N GLU A 77 -4.57 -6.39 -1.05
CA GLU A 77 -5.67 -5.86 -1.85
C GLU A 77 -5.20 -5.53 -3.27
N GLU A 78 -4.01 -4.91 -3.42
CA GLU A 78 -3.44 -4.61 -4.73
C GLU A 78 -3.04 -5.88 -5.49
N VAL A 79 -2.50 -6.89 -4.78
CA VAL A 79 -2.23 -8.21 -5.38
C VAL A 79 -3.53 -8.89 -5.85
N LEU A 80 -4.63 -8.69 -5.11
CA LEU A 80 -5.94 -9.23 -5.46
C LEU A 80 -6.57 -8.49 -6.66
N GLU A 81 -6.43 -7.17 -6.72
CA GLU A 81 -6.87 -6.36 -7.88
C GLU A 81 -6.16 -6.80 -9.16
N GLU A 82 -4.87 -7.10 -9.07
CA GLU A 82 -4.03 -7.57 -10.17
C GLU A 82 -3.88 -9.10 -10.24
N ILE A 83 -4.86 -9.84 -9.70
CA ILE A 83 -4.78 -11.32 -9.59
C ILE A 83 -4.53 -12.00 -10.93
N HIS A 84 -5.08 -11.45 -12.02
CA HIS A 84 -4.88 -12.00 -13.36
C HIS A 84 -3.42 -11.87 -13.81
N ALA A 85 -2.80 -10.71 -13.58
CA ALA A 85 -1.43 -10.43 -14.00
C ALA A 85 -0.40 -11.27 -13.21
N ILE A 86 -0.55 -11.38 -11.89
CA ILE A 86 0.33 -12.23 -11.07
C ILE A 86 0.16 -13.72 -11.43
N CYS A 87 -1.07 -14.18 -11.69
CA CYS A 87 -1.32 -15.56 -12.09
C CYS A 87 -0.71 -15.91 -13.45
N GLU A 88 -0.67 -14.96 -14.38
CA GLU A 88 0.03 -15.12 -15.66
C GLU A 88 1.55 -15.12 -15.48
N PHE A 89 2.07 -14.20 -14.66
CA PHE A 89 3.50 -14.14 -14.35
C PHE A 89 4.02 -15.42 -13.67
N LEU A 90 3.22 -15.98 -12.75
CA LEU A 90 3.52 -17.22 -12.05
C LEU A 90 3.19 -18.48 -12.86
N GLU A 91 2.61 -18.33 -14.06
CA GLU A 91 2.21 -19.44 -14.96
C GLU A 91 1.25 -20.44 -14.30
N LEU A 92 0.34 -19.94 -13.46
CA LEU A 92 -0.57 -20.77 -12.68
C LEU A 92 -1.69 -21.36 -13.55
N ASP A 93 -2.05 -22.61 -13.27
CA ASP A 93 -3.23 -23.28 -13.82
C ASP A 93 -4.53 -22.73 -13.19
N LYS A 94 -5.68 -22.98 -13.83
CA LYS A 94 -6.99 -22.46 -13.38
C LYS A 94 -7.31 -22.80 -11.92
N VAL A 95 -6.99 -24.01 -11.46
CA VAL A 95 -7.21 -24.45 -10.08
C VAL A 95 -6.33 -23.64 -9.13
N SER A 96 -5.03 -23.54 -9.42
CA SER A 96 -4.08 -22.75 -8.62
C SER A 96 -4.48 -21.28 -8.52
N ARG A 97 -4.98 -20.68 -9.61
CA ARG A 97 -5.50 -19.29 -9.62
C ARG A 97 -6.67 -19.12 -8.65
N PHE A 98 -7.62 -20.06 -8.70
CA PHE A 98 -8.79 -20.02 -7.82
C PHE A 98 -8.39 -20.19 -6.35
N THR A 99 -7.49 -21.12 -6.06
CA THR A 99 -6.98 -21.36 -4.70
C THR A 99 -6.24 -20.13 -4.17
N LEU A 100 -5.40 -19.48 -4.99
CA LEU A 100 -4.71 -18.25 -4.64
C LEU A 100 -5.70 -17.11 -4.33
N TYR A 101 -6.71 -16.92 -5.19
CA TYR A 101 -7.76 -15.93 -4.97
C TYR A 101 -8.48 -16.13 -3.63
N MET A 102 -8.82 -17.37 -3.27
CA MET A 102 -9.46 -17.68 -1.98
C MET A 102 -8.51 -17.43 -0.80
N ALA A 103 -7.24 -17.82 -0.92
CA ALA A 103 -6.25 -17.61 0.13
C ALA A 103 -5.99 -16.12 0.38
N LEU A 104 -5.88 -15.30 -0.67
CA LEU A 104 -5.73 -13.84 -0.55
C LEU A 104 -6.93 -13.21 0.16
N ASN A 105 -8.16 -13.55 -0.25
CA ASN A 105 -9.37 -13.05 0.41
C ASN A 105 -9.43 -13.42 1.90
N LYS A 106 -9.03 -14.65 2.24
CA LYS A 106 -8.91 -15.10 3.63
C LYS A 106 -7.92 -14.22 4.39
N GLN A 107 -6.72 -13.99 3.86
CA GLN A 107 -5.70 -13.20 4.54
C GLN A 107 -6.10 -11.72 4.68
N ILE A 108 -6.72 -11.13 3.66
CA ILE A 108 -7.30 -9.77 3.73
C ILE A 108 -8.36 -9.68 4.83
N PHE A 109 -9.22 -10.70 4.96
CA PHE A 109 -10.22 -10.74 6.02
C PHE A 109 -9.58 -10.85 7.41
N LEU A 110 -8.55 -11.70 7.57
CA LEU A 110 -7.83 -11.89 8.83
C LEU A 110 -7.02 -10.65 9.23
N ALA A 111 -6.49 -9.90 8.26
CA ALA A 111 -5.71 -8.70 8.49
C ALA A 111 -6.55 -7.52 8.97
N ARG A 112 -7.88 -7.54 8.80
CA ARG A 112 -8.74 -6.51 9.38
C ARG A 112 -8.79 -6.67 10.91
N PRO A 113 -8.32 -5.67 11.68
CA PRO A 113 -8.54 -5.69 13.12
C PRO A 113 -10.04 -5.73 13.38
N ASN A 114 -10.48 -6.65 14.24
CA ASN A 114 -11.85 -6.80 14.69
C ASN A 114 -12.49 -5.42 14.92
N ALA A 115 -13.34 -4.96 14.01
CA ALA A 115 -14.12 -3.73 14.14
C ALA A 115 -15.15 -3.79 15.28
N LEU A 116 -15.10 -4.81 16.13
CA LEU A 116 -15.98 -5.05 17.27
C LEU A 116 -15.34 -4.82 18.65
N GLN A 117 -14.11 -4.32 18.72
CA GLN A 117 -13.50 -3.94 20.02
C GLN A 117 -14.15 -2.70 20.67
N HIS A 118 -15.13 -2.05 20.02
CA HIS A 118 -15.75 -0.82 20.51
C HIS A 118 -17.10 -1.03 21.24
N ILE A 119 -17.51 -2.28 21.51
CA ILE A 119 -18.79 -2.58 22.19
C ILE A 119 -18.57 -3.04 23.64
N GLU A 120 -17.40 -3.59 23.99
CA GLU A 120 -17.21 -4.23 25.30
C GLU A 120 -16.78 -3.26 26.42
N SER A 121 -16.33 -2.05 26.09
CA SER A 121 -15.92 -1.02 27.07
C SER A 121 -17.09 -0.20 27.64
N ALA A 122 -18.33 -0.41 27.18
CA ALA A 122 -19.51 0.29 27.70
C ALA A 122 -20.24 -0.44 28.84
N SER A 123 -19.89 -1.69 29.15
CA SER A 123 -20.66 -2.51 30.11
C SER A 123 -20.07 -2.63 31.52
N THR A 124 -18.88 -2.10 31.80
CA THR A 124 -18.25 -2.19 33.13
C THR A 124 -18.43 -0.96 34.03
N SER A 125 -19.30 -0.01 33.66
CA SER A 125 -19.64 1.15 34.50
C SER A 125 -21.11 1.18 34.92
N LEU A 126 -21.67 0.06 35.39
CA LEU A 126 -22.90 0.10 36.17
C LEU A 126 -22.94 -1.06 37.18
N SER A 127 -22.16 -0.93 38.24
CA SER A 127 -22.38 -1.64 39.50
C SER A 127 -21.91 -0.71 40.61
N HIS A 128 -22.90 -0.01 41.17
CA HIS A 128 -22.81 0.83 42.35
C HIS A 128 -23.63 0.19 43.46
#